data_AF-C2G0A4-F1
#
_entry.id   AF-C2G0A4-F1
#
_cell.length_a   1.000
_cell.length_b   1.000
_cell.length_c   1.000
_cell.angle_alpha   90.00
_cell.angle_beta   90.00
_cell.angle_gamma   90.00
#
_symmetry.space_group_name_H-M   'P 1'
#
loop_
_entity.id
_entity.type
_entity.pdbx_description
1 polymer ?
#
loop_
_entity_poly.entity_id
_entity_poly.type
_entity_poly.pdbx_seq_one_letter_code
_entity_poly.pdbx_strand_id
1 'polypeptide(L)'
;MISTIKNSLAMLAGLSLATASMTGCSKSDGGTTEPQDSKANYAITYSTTNGYYLLPIKDLMSGTISPVGKGTDVTSIFTWSENKIQKGKYFFHLDPEGSKFGKYNFESGELVTEKVVPFTKFSYPYLGWHTWIDDNTLAFGTRNGDEFAIMNATTLEILKSGKIQTGTQIPADHSIGINSAIPQGNKMLVTLTLKDLKTNTTLDNSYTATMDINTFDNFKITGTESRSAPIGAIRNGYFHKFSDEGYTYLLSLPMKMLGGGKPHLPTAFFRIKNGETEFDKNYFFNTSKSLNGDHQLGVANLGNGKVIIANAKDAANMVKTKDDWWYAAMWEYYVVDVRSQQIIRRLDFPPLLNSTSAVVDNGVAYIAVNDPKADAIYIWSYDSKTDKLTKGAKVDGGTDDTPVLYNLK
;
A
#
# COMPACT_ATOMS: atom_id res chain seq x y z
N MET A 1 -27.61 93.37 -26.13
CA MET A 1 -26.17 93.48 -26.43
C MET A 1 -25.53 92.22 -25.85
N ILE A 2 -25.13 91.28 -26.72
CA ILE A 2 -24.01 90.29 -26.64
C ILE A 2 -23.74 89.70 -25.24
N SER A 3 -23.77 88.39 -24.92
CA SER A 3 -23.26 87.18 -25.59
C SER A 3 -23.69 85.96 -24.74
N THR A 4 -24.36 84.94 -25.28
CA THR A 4 -23.83 83.61 -25.68
C THR A 4 -23.15 82.75 -24.58
N ILE A 5 -23.74 81.59 -24.20
CA ILE A 5 -23.33 80.19 -24.57
C ILE A 5 -22.53 79.52 -23.42
N LYS A 6 -22.68 78.27 -22.99
CA LYS A 6 -23.50 77.07 -23.32
C LYS A 6 -23.33 76.05 -22.16
N ASN A 7 -24.38 75.25 -21.91
CA ASN A 7 -24.44 73.78 -21.76
C ASN A 7 -23.30 73.03 -20.99
N SER A 8 -23.52 72.03 -20.14
CA SER A 8 -24.70 71.16 -19.92
C SER A 8 -24.36 69.98 -18.99
N LEU A 9 -25.42 69.41 -18.37
CA LEU A 9 -25.66 67.99 -18.00
C LEU A 9 -24.81 67.37 -16.86
N ALA A 10 -25.31 66.46 -15.99
CA ALA A 10 -26.63 65.85 -15.70
C ALA A 10 -26.51 65.14 -14.32
N MET A 11 -27.40 65.40 -13.35
CA MET A 11 -28.52 64.55 -12.89
C MET A 11 -28.21 63.07 -12.54
N LEU A 12 -28.30 62.77 -11.24
CA LEU A 12 -28.57 61.45 -10.65
C LEU A 12 -29.87 61.58 -9.82
N ALA A 13 -30.85 60.73 -10.04
CA ALA A 13 -32.01 60.59 -9.15
C ALA A 13 -32.30 59.09 -8.97
N GLY A 14 -32.22 58.62 -7.72
CA GLY A 14 -32.67 57.30 -7.32
C GLY A 14 -34.15 57.32 -6.95
N LEU A 15 -34.81 56.18 -7.13
CA LEU A 15 -36.04 55.88 -6.41
C LEU A 15 -36.21 54.36 -6.25
N SER A 16 -36.54 54.00 -5.02
CA SER A 16 -36.86 52.69 -4.46
C SER A 16 -38.14 52.07 -4.99
N LEU A 17 -38.21 50.74 -5.11
CA LEU A 17 -39.46 49.98 -5.13
C LEU A 17 -39.39 48.72 -4.24
N ALA A 18 -40.42 48.55 -3.43
CA ALA A 18 -40.77 47.37 -2.66
C ALA A 18 -41.46 46.32 -3.56
N THR A 19 -41.33 45.03 -3.24
CA THR A 19 -42.16 43.97 -3.81
C THR A 19 -42.62 42.97 -2.76
N ALA A 20 -43.89 42.60 -2.92
CA ALA A 20 -44.69 41.75 -2.08
C ALA A 20 -44.43 40.25 -2.31
N SER A 21 -44.84 39.49 -1.30
CA SER A 21 -44.95 38.03 -1.25
C SER A 21 -45.89 37.44 -2.32
N MET A 22 -45.46 36.34 -2.95
CA MET A 22 -46.35 35.30 -3.47
C MET A 22 -45.82 33.91 -3.09
N THR A 23 -46.66 33.16 -2.39
CA THR A 23 -46.56 31.72 -2.15
C THR A 23 -46.86 30.92 -3.43
N GLY A 24 -46.00 29.97 -3.77
CA GLY A 24 -46.25 28.92 -4.76
C GLY A 24 -45.60 27.62 -4.31
N CYS A 25 -46.41 26.66 -3.86
CA CYS A 25 -45.98 25.32 -3.48
C CYS A 25 -45.69 24.47 -4.72
N SER A 26 -44.54 23.80 -4.77
CA SER A 26 -44.35 22.57 -5.54
C SER A 26 -43.53 21.57 -4.73
N LYS A 27 -44.25 20.56 -4.23
CA LYS A 27 -43.86 19.20 -3.81
C LYS A 27 -42.42 18.99 -3.31
N SER A 28 -42.35 18.67 -2.03
CA SER A 28 -41.22 18.11 -1.30
C SER A 28 -40.86 16.70 -1.78
N ASP A 29 -39.75 16.57 -2.48
CA ASP A 29 -38.96 15.34 -2.48
C ASP A 29 -37.81 15.53 -1.50
N GLY A 30 -37.97 14.91 -0.33
CA GLY A 30 -36.96 14.83 0.71
C GLY A 30 -35.83 13.90 0.27
N GLY A 31 -34.93 14.41 -0.56
CA GLY A 31 -33.57 13.92 -0.63
C GLY A 31 -32.69 14.89 0.15
N THR A 32 -32.29 14.55 1.37
CA THR A 32 -31.12 15.19 1.95
C THR A 32 -29.92 14.77 1.12
N THR A 33 -29.58 15.56 0.11
CA THR A 33 -28.20 15.63 -0.35
C THR A 33 -27.38 16.09 0.85
N GLU A 34 -26.77 15.13 1.55
CA GLU A 34 -25.67 15.45 2.46
C GLU A 34 -24.70 16.35 1.69
N PRO A 35 -24.23 17.47 2.26
CA PRO A 35 -23.30 18.33 1.58
C PRO A 35 -22.10 17.51 1.12
N GLN A 36 -21.87 17.48 -0.18
CA GLN A 36 -20.67 16.93 -0.80
C GLN A 36 -19.50 17.89 -0.52
N ASP A 37 -19.20 18.15 0.76
CA ASP A 37 -18.12 19.08 1.11
C ASP A 37 -17.52 18.80 2.49
N SER A 38 -16.66 17.80 2.53
CA SER A 38 -15.35 17.96 3.18
C SER A 38 -14.37 16.97 2.58
N LYS A 39 -13.21 17.47 2.15
CA LYS A 39 -12.12 16.66 1.59
C LYS A 39 -11.82 15.46 2.52
N ALA A 40 -12.03 14.25 2.01
CA ALA A 40 -11.72 13.03 2.76
C ALA A 40 -10.21 12.92 3.01
N ASN A 41 -9.85 12.47 4.21
CA ASN A 41 -8.45 12.27 4.61
C ASN A 41 -7.97 10.85 4.30
N TYR A 42 -8.90 9.90 4.27
CA TYR A 42 -8.64 8.50 4.10
C TYR A 42 -9.61 7.90 3.08
N ALA A 43 -9.26 6.72 2.57
CA ALA A 43 -10.20 5.87 1.86
C ALA A 43 -10.17 4.46 2.43
N ILE A 44 -11.27 3.73 2.26
CA ILE A 44 -11.36 2.32 2.64
C ILE A 44 -11.87 1.53 1.45
N THR A 45 -11.18 0.45 1.08
CA THR A 45 -11.77 -0.56 0.19
C THR A 45 -12.60 -1.52 0.99
N TYR A 46 -13.81 -1.74 0.54
CA TYR A 46 -14.82 -2.48 1.24
C TYR A 46 -15.42 -3.55 0.32
N SER A 47 -15.43 -4.80 0.78
CA SER A 47 -15.91 -5.95 0.03
C SER A 47 -17.37 -6.26 0.37
N THR A 48 -18.16 -6.66 -0.62
CA THR A 48 -19.55 -7.11 -0.49
C THR A 48 -19.78 -8.33 -1.37
N THR A 49 -20.96 -8.94 -1.25
CA THR A 49 -21.42 -9.96 -2.20
C THR A 49 -21.52 -9.46 -3.65
N ASN A 50 -21.62 -8.14 -3.86
CA ASN A 50 -21.82 -7.52 -5.16
C ASN A 50 -20.53 -6.93 -5.76
N GLY A 51 -19.42 -6.97 -5.03
CA GLY A 51 -18.15 -6.41 -5.49
C GLY A 51 -17.43 -5.56 -4.44
N TYR A 52 -16.44 -4.79 -4.90
CA TYR A 52 -15.56 -3.96 -4.10
C TYR A 52 -15.85 -2.48 -4.31
N TYR A 53 -15.94 -1.73 -3.20
CA TYR A 53 -16.24 -0.31 -3.20
C TYR A 53 -15.13 0.48 -2.52
N LEU A 54 -14.81 1.66 -3.04
CA LEU A 54 -13.87 2.60 -2.44
C LEU A 54 -14.64 3.75 -1.78
N LEU A 55 -14.51 3.86 -0.46
CA LEU A 55 -15.29 4.78 0.37
C LEU A 55 -14.43 5.97 0.84
N PRO A 56 -14.92 7.22 0.72
CA PRO A 56 -14.23 8.38 1.28
C PRO A 56 -14.46 8.46 2.79
N ILE A 57 -13.39 8.57 3.58
CA ILE A 57 -13.47 8.65 5.04
C ILE A 57 -12.77 9.91 5.55
N LYS A 58 -13.48 10.69 6.34
CA LYS A 58 -12.95 11.91 6.97
C LYS A 58 -12.15 11.61 8.24
N ASP A 59 -12.72 10.75 9.08
CA ASP A 59 -12.18 10.32 10.36
C ASP A 59 -12.37 8.80 10.52
N LEU A 60 -11.31 8.12 10.95
CA LEU A 60 -11.29 6.68 11.15
C LEU A 60 -11.71 6.27 12.57
N MET A 61 -11.89 7.24 13.49
CA MET A 61 -12.08 6.96 14.91
C MET A 61 -13.50 7.16 15.45
N SER A 62 -14.40 7.73 14.66
CA SER A 62 -15.76 8.04 15.13
C SER A 62 -16.85 7.58 14.17
N GLY A 63 -18.03 7.30 14.73
CA GLY A 63 -19.24 6.98 13.98
C GLY A 63 -19.28 5.57 13.37
N THR A 64 -20.20 5.40 12.43
CA THR A 64 -20.41 4.18 11.66
C THR A 64 -20.05 4.45 10.20
N ILE A 65 -19.15 3.62 9.66
CA ILE A 65 -18.77 3.60 8.26
C ILE A 65 -19.68 2.57 7.59
N SER A 66 -20.52 3.01 6.65
CA SER A 66 -21.42 2.15 5.90
C SER A 66 -21.25 2.39 4.40
N PRO A 67 -21.20 1.31 3.58
CA PRO A 67 -21.17 1.41 2.12
C PRO A 67 -22.52 1.80 1.52
N VAL A 68 -23.62 1.74 2.28
CA VAL A 68 -24.97 1.88 1.72
C VAL A 68 -25.15 3.28 1.15
N GLY A 69 -25.32 3.35 -0.17
CA GLY A 69 -25.45 4.61 -0.91
C GLY A 69 -24.19 5.47 -0.97
N LYS A 70 -23.02 4.92 -0.62
CA LYS A 70 -21.74 5.65 -0.56
C LYS A 70 -20.62 4.89 -1.27
N GLY A 71 -19.64 5.63 -1.78
CA GLY A 71 -18.42 5.07 -2.38
C GLY A 71 -18.54 4.76 -3.88
N THR A 72 -17.39 4.53 -4.50
CA THR A 72 -17.29 4.20 -5.92
C THR A 72 -17.09 2.70 -6.09
N ASP A 73 -17.85 2.05 -6.99
CA ASP A 73 -17.61 0.67 -7.39
C ASP A 73 -16.27 0.57 -8.14
N VAL A 74 -15.35 -0.23 -7.59
CA VAL A 74 -14.01 -0.45 -8.14
C VAL A 74 -13.80 -1.91 -8.53
N THR A 75 -14.85 -2.72 -8.57
CA THR A 75 -14.79 -4.18 -8.80
C THR A 75 -14.08 -4.53 -10.10
N SER A 76 -14.38 -3.80 -11.18
CA SER A 76 -13.77 -4.00 -12.50
C SER A 76 -12.54 -3.10 -12.75
N ILE A 77 -12.19 -2.25 -11.79
CA ILE A 77 -11.08 -1.29 -11.90
C ILE A 77 -9.87 -1.81 -11.14
N PHE A 78 -10.02 -2.16 -9.86
CA PHE A 78 -8.92 -2.58 -8.99
C PHE A 78 -8.93 -4.09 -8.76
N THR A 79 -8.78 -4.84 -9.84
CA THR A 79 -8.57 -6.29 -9.79
C THR A 79 -7.19 -6.61 -9.22
N TRP A 80 -7.08 -7.65 -8.38
CA TRP A 80 -5.82 -8.10 -7.78
C TRP A 80 -5.07 -7.03 -6.97
N SER A 81 -5.06 -7.16 -5.64
CA SER A 81 -4.45 -6.16 -4.76
C SER A 81 -2.96 -5.87 -5.05
N GLU A 82 -2.21 -6.87 -5.51
CA GLU A 82 -0.79 -6.69 -5.88
C GLU A 82 -0.61 -5.75 -7.08
N ASN A 83 -1.61 -5.59 -7.94
CA ASN A 83 -1.54 -4.74 -9.12
C ASN A 83 -1.85 -3.26 -8.87
N LYS A 84 -2.14 -2.91 -7.62
CA LYS A 84 -2.48 -1.54 -7.22
C LYS A 84 -1.30 -0.84 -6.55
N ILE A 85 -1.10 0.42 -6.90
CA ILE A 85 -0.11 1.33 -6.31
C ILE A 85 -0.84 2.61 -5.91
N GLN A 86 -0.52 3.18 -4.75
CA GLN A 86 -1.16 4.39 -4.25
C GLN A 86 -0.11 5.43 -3.84
N LYS A 87 -0.39 6.70 -4.15
CA LYS A 87 0.40 7.88 -3.74
C LYS A 87 -0.56 9.03 -3.45
N GLY A 88 -0.83 9.28 -2.17
CA GLY A 88 -1.85 10.25 -1.74
C GLY A 88 -3.22 9.93 -2.34
N LYS A 89 -3.91 10.91 -2.91
CA LYS A 89 -5.19 10.69 -3.60
C LYS A 89 -5.12 9.90 -4.91
N TYR A 90 -3.93 9.66 -5.45
CA TYR A 90 -3.75 8.97 -6.73
C TYR A 90 -3.61 7.46 -6.56
N PHE A 91 -4.31 6.73 -7.40
CA PHE A 91 -4.21 5.29 -7.54
C PHE A 91 -3.74 4.95 -8.95
N PHE A 92 -2.84 3.97 -9.03
CA PHE A 92 -2.35 3.41 -10.27
C PHE A 92 -2.64 1.92 -10.28
N HIS A 93 -3.00 1.39 -11.45
CA HIS A 93 -3.36 -0.01 -11.57
C HIS A 93 -2.89 -0.58 -12.90
N LEU A 94 -2.22 -1.73 -12.81
CA LEU A 94 -1.95 -2.58 -13.97
C LEU A 94 -3.09 -3.60 -14.08
N ASP A 95 -3.92 -3.50 -15.10
CA ASP A 95 -4.99 -4.49 -15.32
C ASP A 95 -4.42 -5.71 -16.07
N PRO A 96 -4.27 -6.87 -15.41
CA PRO A 96 -3.70 -8.05 -16.03
C PRO A 96 -4.58 -8.63 -17.14
N GLU A 97 -5.89 -8.42 -17.10
CA GLU A 97 -6.85 -8.96 -18.06
C GLU A 97 -7.12 -7.97 -19.18
N GLY A 98 -7.16 -6.68 -18.85
CA GLY A 98 -7.42 -5.59 -19.80
C GLY A 98 -6.20 -5.13 -20.60
N SER A 99 -4.99 -5.61 -20.31
CA SER A 99 -3.74 -5.18 -20.96
C SER A 99 -3.56 -3.65 -20.97
N LYS A 100 -3.86 -3.01 -19.83
CA LYS A 100 -3.84 -1.55 -19.68
C LYS A 100 -3.20 -1.15 -18.35
N PHE A 101 -2.68 0.07 -18.33
CA PHE A 101 -2.23 0.72 -17.11
C PHE A 101 -3.03 2.02 -16.92
N GLY A 102 -3.64 2.18 -15.76
CA GLY A 102 -4.52 3.29 -15.43
C GLY A 102 -4.01 4.16 -14.29
N LYS A 103 -4.33 5.45 -14.36
CA LYS A 103 -4.20 6.43 -13.28
C LYS A 103 -5.56 6.98 -12.93
N TYR A 104 -5.85 7.01 -11.65
CA TYR A 104 -7.12 7.40 -11.09
C TYR A 104 -6.89 8.39 -9.95
N ASN A 105 -7.77 9.38 -9.83
CA ASN A 105 -7.79 10.35 -8.75
C ASN A 105 -9.02 10.11 -7.89
N PHE A 106 -8.85 9.88 -6.59
CA PHE A 106 -9.96 9.68 -5.67
C PHE A 106 -10.19 10.93 -4.82
N GLU A 107 -11.26 11.68 -5.13
CA GLU A 107 -11.65 12.89 -4.39
C GLU A 107 -13.17 12.93 -4.23
N SER A 108 -13.63 13.46 -3.10
CA SER A 108 -15.06 13.66 -2.81
C SER A 108 -15.94 12.41 -2.94
N GLY A 109 -15.35 11.21 -2.78
CA GLY A 109 -16.04 9.93 -2.90
C GLY A 109 -16.11 9.35 -4.30
N GLU A 110 -15.53 10.04 -5.28
CA GLU A 110 -15.53 9.66 -6.69
C GLU A 110 -14.13 9.25 -7.12
N LEU A 111 -14.03 8.09 -7.77
CA LEU A 111 -12.79 7.66 -8.44
C LEU A 111 -12.82 8.11 -9.90
N VAL A 112 -12.18 9.24 -10.18
CA VAL A 112 -12.08 9.80 -11.53
C VAL A 112 -10.94 9.11 -12.28
N THR A 113 -11.23 8.58 -13.46
CA THR A 113 -10.20 8.10 -14.39
C THR A 113 -9.49 9.29 -15.01
N GLU A 114 -8.21 9.51 -14.68
CA GLU A 114 -7.42 10.58 -15.30
C GLU A 114 -6.88 10.16 -16.65
N LYS A 115 -6.32 8.94 -16.72
CA LYS A 115 -5.74 8.40 -17.94
C LYS A 115 -5.64 6.89 -17.88
N VAL A 116 -5.84 6.25 -19.02
CA VAL A 116 -5.59 4.83 -19.23
C VAL A 116 -4.80 4.69 -20.53
N VAL A 117 -3.74 3.88 -20.50
CA VAL A 117 -2.90 3.58 -21.67
C VAL A 117 -2.79 2.06 -21.86
N PRO A 118 -2.66 1.57 -23.11
CA PRO A 118 -2.32 0.17 -23.34
C PRO A 118 -0.99 -0.20 -22.66
N PHE A 119 -0.93 -1.36 -22.02
CA PHE A 119 0.27 -1.89 -21.40
C PHE A 119 0.37 -3.40 -21.62
N THR A 120 1.34 -3.81 -22.43
CA THR A 120 1.58 -5.21 -22.83
C THR A 120 3.04 -5.61 -22.66
N LYS A 121 3.78 -4.90 -21.78
CA LYS A 121 5.22 -5.10 -21.62
C LYS A 121 5.59 -6.32 -20.77
N PHE A 122 4.63 -6.85 -20.00
CA PHE A 122 4.83 -7.98 -19.10
C PHE A 122 4.14 -9.23 -19.65
N SER A 123 4.88 -10.32 -19.70
CA SER A 123 4.37 -11.65 -20.03
C SER A 123 3.49 -12.21 -18.91
N TYR A 124 3.78 -11.83 -17.66
CA TYR A 124 3.00 -12.15 -16.47
C TYR A 124 2.66 -10.85 -15.73
N PRO A 125 1.52 -10.21 -16.02
CA PRO A 125 1.20 -8.85 -15.58
C PRO A 125 0.73 -8.78 -14.12
N TYR A 126 1.41 -9.47 -13.20
CA TYR A 126 1.21 -9.36 -11.76
C TYR A 126 2.44 -8.71 -11.14
N LEU A 127 2.25 -7.68 -10.33
CA LEU A 127 3.37 -6.90 -9.81
C LEU A 127 4.04 -7.59 -8.62
N GLY A 128 5.36 -7.69 -8.69
CA GLY A 128 6.19 -8.14 -7.56
C GLY A 128 6.63 -6.98 -6.67
N TRP A 129 6.87 -5.83 -7.29
CA TRP A 129 7.43 -4.67 -6.61
C TRP A 129 7.10 -3.38 -7.38
N HIS A 130 7.12 -2.27 -6.65
CA HIS A 130 7.24 -0.94 -7.21
C HIS A 130 8.14 -0.07 -6.33
N THR A 131 8.64 1.02 -6.90
CA THR A 131 9.26 2.11 -6.17
C THR A 131 9.15 3.41 -6.96
N TRP A 132 9.00 4.51 -6.23
CA TRP A 132 9.13 5.85 -6.80
C TRP A 132 10.63 6.16 -6.93
N ILE A 133 11.06 6.55 -8.13
CA ILE A 133 12.43 7.07 -8.37
C ILE A 133 12.48 8.53 -7.91
N ASP A 134 11.44 9.28 -8.26
CA ASP A 134 11.22 10.67 -7.87
C ASP A 134 9.71 10.93 -7.74
N ASP A 135 9.30 12.20 -7.70
CA ASP A 135 7.91 12.58 -7.53
C ASP A 135 6.97 12.12 -8.65
N ASN A 136 7.49 12.01 -9.87
CA ASN A 136 6.72 11.74 -11.08
C ASN A 136 7.18 10.46 -11.80
N THR A 137 8.26 9.82 -11.38
CA THR A 137 8.79 8.62 -12.04
C THR A 137 8.56 7.38 -11.19
N LEU A 138 7.79 6.43 -11.73
CA LEU A 138 7.46 5.16 -11.11
C LEU A 138 8.19 4.02 -11.81
N ALA A 139 8.93 3.21 -11.05
CA ALA A 139 9.50 1.95 -11.50
C ALA A 139 8.75 0.78 -10.89
N PHE A 140 8.45 -0.24 -11.68
CA PHE A 140 7.73 -1.43 -11.24
C PHE A 140 8.10 -2.65 -12.09
N GLY A 141 7.87 -3.84 -11.55
CA GLY A 141 8.24 -5.08 -12.24
C GLY A 141 7.40 -6.28 -11.84
N THR A 142 7.57 -7.36 -12.61
CA THR A 142 6.76 -8.56 -12.47
C THR A 142 7.11 -9.36 -11.22
N ARG A 143 6.11 -10.06 -10.71
CA ARG A 143 6.24 -10.98 -9.60
C ARG A 143 7.10 -12.17 -10.00
N ASN A 144 8.14 -12.44 -9.19
CA ASN A 144 9.10 -13.52 -9.44
C ASN A 144 9.70 -13.51 -10.86
N GLY A 145 9.91 -12.32 -11.42
CA GLY A 145 10.43 -12.16 -12.77
C GLY A 145 11.47 -11.06 -12.91
N ASP A 146 11.98 -10.93 -14.12
CA ASP A 146 13.01 -9.99 -14.56
C ASP A 146 12.47 -8.83 -15.40
N GLU A 147 11.16 -8.82 -15.69
CA GLU A 147 10.52 -7.79 -16.50
C GLU A 147 10.23 -6.54 -15.66
N PHE A 148 10.56 -5.37 -16.21
CA PHE A 148 10.38 -4.07 -15.55
C PHE A 148 9.84 -3.02 -16.51
N ALA A 149 9.26 -1.97 -15.93
CA ALA A 149 8.92 -0.72 -16.60
C ALA A 149 9.26 0.48 -15.72
N ILE A 150 9.70 1.56 -16.35
CA ILE A 150 9.88 2.89 -15.79
C ILE A 150 8.91 3.80 -16.53
N MET A 151 8.05 4.48 -15.78
CA MET A 151 6.94 5.24 -16.32
C MET A 151 6.92 6.63 -15.70
N ASN A 152 6.62 7.64 -16.53
CA ASN A 152 6.20 8.94 -16.03
C ASN A 152 4.76 8.82 -15.51
N ALA A 153 4.56 8.89 -14.21
CA ALA A 153 3.26 8.73 -13.55
C ALA A 153 2.29 9.90 -13.80
N THR A 154 2.76 11.03 -14.33
CA THR A 154 1.90 12.15 -14.72
C THR A 154 1.33 11.93 -16.12
N THR A 155 2.16 11.56 -17.09
CA THR A 155 1.74 11.38 -18.50
C THR A 155 1.38 9.94 -18.85
N LEU A 156 1.70 8.97 -18.00
CA LEU A 156 1.69 7.52 -18.27
C LEU A 156 2.56 7.08 -19.46
N GLU A 157 3.55 7.88 -19.82
CA GLU A 157 4.54 7.52 -20.82
C GLU A 157 5.50 6.47 -20.26
N ILE A 158 5.69 5.37 -21.00
CA ILE A 158 6.71 4.36 -20.69
C ILE A 158 8.06 4.92 -21.13
N LEU A 159 8.87 5.34 -20.16
CA LEU A 159 10.22 5.87 -20.39
C LEU A 159 11.21 4.76 -20.74
N LYS A 160 11.04 3.58 -20.12
CA LYS A 160 11.82 2.38 -20.37
C LYS A 160 11.01 1.15 -19.98
N SER A 161 11.20 0.05 -20.69
CA SER A 161 10.74 -1.28 -20.26
C SER A 161 11.64 -2.34 -20.86
N GLY A 162 11.64 -3.53 -20.26
CA GLY A 162 12.43 -4.66 -20.77
C GLY A 162 12.63 -5.72 -19.72
N LYS A 163 13.62 -6.58 -19.96
CA LYS A 163 14.11 -7.58 -19.00
C LYS A 163 15.43 -7.14 -18.42
N ILE A 164 15.61 -7.33 -17.11
CA ILE A 164 16.89 -7.11 -16.43
C ILE A 164 17.92 -8.06 -17.03
N GLN A 165 18.98 -7.50 -17.63
CA GLN A 165 20.05 -8.28 -18.22
C GLN A 165 21.08 -8.62 -17.14
N THR A 166 21.05 -9.86 -16.64
CA THR A 166 21.93 -10.32 -15.56
C THR A 166 23.33 -10.71 -16.04
N GLY A 167 23.51 -10.94 -17.35
CA GLY A 167 24.77 -11.31 -17.95
C GLY A 167 25.37 -12.56 -17.29
N THR A 168 26.64 -12.47 -16.88
CA THR A 168 27.35 -13.56 -16.18
C THR A 168 27.27 -13.45 -14.65
N GLN A 169 26.50 -12.50 -14.10
CA GLN A 169 26.38 -12.29 -12.65
C GLN A 169 25.60 -13.41 -11.94
N ILE A 170 24.76 -14.13 -12.68
CA ILE A 170 24.03 -15.29 -12.17
C ILE A 170 24.30 -16.50 -13.07
N PRO A 171 24.18 -17.73 -12.55
CA PRO A 171 24.31 -18.92 -13.39
C PRO A 171 23.23 -18.96 -14.48
N ALA A 172 23.59 -19.45 -15.67
CA ALA A 172 22.70 -19.46 -16.84
C ALA A 172 21.44 -20.33 -16.68
N ASP A 173 21.47 -21.28 -15.74
CA ASP A 173 20.35 -22.15 -15.38
C ASP A 173 19.53 -21.62 -14.19
N HIS A 174 19.67 -20.33 -13.87
CA HIS A 174 18.91 -19.66 -12.82
C HIS A 174 18.11 -18.47 -13.38
N SER A 175 16.94 -18.21 -12.78
CA SER A 175 16.20 -16.96 -12.96
C SER A 175 16.20 -16.13 -11.68
N ILE A 176 15.91 -14.83 -11.81
CA ILE A 176 15.77 -13.92 -10.66
C ILE A 176 14.30 -13.69 -10.31
N GLY A 177 14.05 -13.37 -9.05
CA GLY A 177 12.83 -12.73 -8.59
C GLY A 177 13.17 -11.54 -7.71
N ILE A 178 12.85 -10.33 -8.14
CA ILE A 178 13.07 -9.11 -7.34
C ILE A 178 12.08 -9.08 -6.18
N ASN A 179 12.59 -8.86 -4.96
CA ASN A 179 11.81 -8.85 -3.72
C ASN A 179 11.70 -7.45 -3.09
N SER A 180 12.60 -6.53 -3.45
CA SER A 180 12.53 -5.11 -3.09
C SER A 180 13.34 -4.30 -4.08
N ALA A 181 12.91 -3.06 -4.33
CA ALA A 181 13.65 -2.06 -5.10
C ALA A 181 13.82 -0.79 -4.26
N ILE A 182 15.04 -0.28 -4.16
CA ILE A 182 15.46 0.77 -3.22
C ILE A 182 16.32 1.77 -4.00
N PRO A 183 15.81 2.96 -4.29
CA PRO A 183 16.62 4.06 -4.81
C PRO A 183 17.78 4.38 -3.86
N GLN A 184 19.02 4.35 -4.37
CA GLN A 184 20.25 4.67 -3.65
C GLN A 184 21.10 5.59 -4.53
N GLY A 185 20.87 6.90 -4.43
CA GLY A 185 21.54 7.88 -5.29
C GLY A 185 21.23 7.64 -6.77
N ASN A 186 22.25 7.42 -7.58
CA ASN A 186 22.11 7.12 -9.01
C ASN A 186 21.89 5.63 -9.32
N LYS A 187 21.76 4.77 -8.30
CA LYS A 187 21.56 3.33 -8.46
C LYS A 187 20.18 2.90 -7.98
N MET A 188 19.64 1.88 -8.64
CA MET A 188 18.59 1.04 -8.08
C MET A 188 19.26 -0.12 -7.36
N LEU A 189 19.17 -0.17 -6.03
CA LEU A 189 19.51 -1.34 -5.24
C LEU A 189 18.28 -2.24 -5.16
N VAL A 190 18.44 -3.53 -5.45
CA VAL A 190 17.38 -4.52 -5.32
C VAL A 190 17.77 -5.62 -4.35
N THR A 191 16.80 -6.15 -3.63
CA THR A 191 16.92 -7.49 -3.04
C THR A 191 16.27 -8.48 -3.99
N LEU A 192 16.82 -9.68 -4.10
CA LEU A 192 16.31 -10.71 -4.99
C LEU A 192 16.57 -12.13 -4.46
N THR A 193 15.81 -13.06 -4.99
CA THR A 193 16.04 -14.50 -4.86
C THR A 193 16.38 -15.09 -6.22
N LEU A 194 17.12 -16.19 -6.20
CA LEU A 194 17.40 -16.98 -7.40
C LEU A 194 16.55 -18.24 -7.40
N LYS A 195 16.10 -18.65 -8.57
CA LYS A 195 15.39 -19.91 -8.80
C LYS A 195 16.19 -20.77 -9.75
N ASP A 196 16.50 -21.99 -9.31
CA ASP A 196 17.10 -23.02 -10.15
C ASP A 196 16.03 -23.51 -11.15
N LEU A 197 16.33 -23.39 -12.44
CA LEU A 197 15.43 -23.75 -13.54
C LEU A 197 15.36 -25.26 -13.80
N LYS A 198 16.36 -26.04 -13.36
CA LYS A 198 16.37 -27.50 -13.48
C LYS A 198 15.49 -28.14 -12.41
N THR A 199 15.60 -27.67 -11.17
CA THR A 199 14.82 -28.19 -10.03
C THR A 199 13.52 -27.42 -9.79
N ASN A 200 13.31 -26.32 -10.52
CA ASN A 200 12.16 -25.42 -10.38
C ASN A 200 12.00 -24.88 -8.94
N THR A 201 13.10 -24.74 -8.20
CA THR A 201 13.11 -24.41 -6.77
C THR A 201 13.83 -23.09 -6.53
N THR A 202 13.22 -22.20 -5.75
CA THR A 202 13.87 -20.97 -5.28
C THR A 202 14.94 -21.33 -4.25
N LEU A 203 16.15 -20.78 -4.36
CA LEU A 203 17.24 -21.01 -3.41
C LEU A 203 16.95 -20.38 -2.05
N ASP A 204 17.58 -20.89 -0.99
CA ASP A 204 17.42 -20.40 0.39
C ASP A 204 18.26 -19.15 0.72
N ASN A 205 18.90 -18.56 -0.30
CA ASN A 205 19.67 -17.33 -0.15
C ASN A 205 18.91 -16.13 -0.73
N SER A 206 19.04 -15.00 -0.06
CA SER A 206 18.73 -13.69 -0.61
C SER A 206 20.00 -13.02 -1.13
N TYR A 207 19.86 -12.14 -2.10
CA TYR A 207 20.96 -11.41 -2.71
C TYR A 207 20.64 -9.93 -2.75
N THR A 208 21.66 -9.09 -2.73
CA THR A 208 21.55 -7.70 -3.17
C THR A 208 22.20 -7.55 -4.53
N ALA A 209 21.62 -6.69 -5.36
CA ALA A 209 22.21 -6.29 -6.63
C ALA A 209 21.96 -4.81 -6.90
N THR A 210 22.78 -4.20 -7.74
CA THR A 210 22.60 -2.83 -8.21
C THR A 210 22.44 -2.75 -9.71
N MET A 211 21.69 -1.76 -10.18
CA MET A 211 21.57 -1.33 -11.57
C MET A 211 21.56 0.19 -11.65
N ASP A 212 21.72 0.76 -12.85
CA ASP A 212 21.52 2.18 -13.08
C ASP A 212 20.05 2.56 -12.92
N ILE A 213 19.74 3.57 -12.12
CA ILE A 213 18.36 3.82 -11.64
C ILE A 213 17.37 4.14 -12.76
N ASN A 214 17.81 4.79 -13.83
CA ASN A 214 16.95 5.27 -14.92
C ASN A 214 16.85 4.31 -16.11
N THR A 215 17.74 3.32 -16.20
CA THR A 215 17.79 2.42 -17.36
C THR A 215 17.67 0.95 -17.00
N PHE A 216 17.98 0.61 -15.74
CA PHE A 216 18.11 -0.76 -15.23
C PHE A 216 19.19 -1.58 -15.95
N ASP A 217 20.17 -0.89 -16.52
CA ASP A 217 21.37 -1.50 -17.08
C ASP A 217 22.42 -1.75 -15.97
N ASN A 218 23.54 -2.39 -16.34
CA ASN A 218 24.69 -2.61 -15.45
C ASN A 218 24.36 -3.40 -14.18
N PHE A 219 23.52 -4.43 -14.31
CA PHE A 219 23.20 -5.36 -13.23
C PHE A 219 24.49 -5.96 -12.63
N LYS A 220 24.61 -5.88 -11.31
CA LYS A 220 25.73 -6.43 -10.55
C LYS A 220 25.26 -6.96 -9.21
N ILE A 221 25.53 -8.23 -8.91
CA ILE A 221 25.35 -8.77 -7.56
C ILE A 221 26.36 -8.11 -6.64
N THR A 222 25.88 -7.58 -5.51
CA THR A 222 26.72 -6.87 -4.53
C THR A 222 26.82 -7.64 -3.22
N GLY A 223 25.85 -8.49 -2.88
CA GLY A 223 25.87 -9.24 -1.63
C GLY A 223 25.03 -10.51 -1.66
N THR A 224 25.27 -11.37 -0.66
CA THR A 224 24.54 -12.62 -0.44
C THR A 224 24.24 -12.75 1.05
N GLU A 225 23.05 -13.27 1.36
CA GLU A 225 22.54 -13.44 2.71
C GLU A 225 21.85 -14.81 2.83
N SER A 226 22.34 -15.63 3.74
CA SER A 226 21.88 -17.01 3.95
C SER A 226 21.06 -17.18 5.23
N ARG A 227 20.97 -16.15 6.08
CA ARG A 227 20.23 -16.21 7.35
C ARG A 227 18.71 -16.25 7.13
N SER A 228 18.20 -15.77 6.00
CA SER A 228 16.79 -15.92 5.59
C SER A 228 16.56 -15.58 4.10
N ALA A 229 15.44 -16.06 3.55
CA ALA A 229 14.97 -15.72 2.22
C ALA A 229 13.44 -15.91 2.07
N PRO A 230 12.77 -15.15 1.18
CA PRO A 230 13.24 -13.91 0.56
C PRO A 230 13.36 -12.76 1.58
N ILE A 231 14.35 -11.87 1.40
CA ILE A 231 14.36 -10.57 2.07
C ILE A 231 13.60 -9.56 1.23
N GLY A 232 12.44 -9.11 1.72
CA GLY A 232 11.46 -8.36 0.94
C GLY A 232 10.23 -9.18 0.58
N ALA A 233 9.32 -8.59 -0.19
CA ALA A 233 8.06 -9.22 -0.60
C ALA A 233 8.12 -9.76 -2.03
N ILE A 234 7.44 -10.89 -2.25
CA ILE A 234 7.28 -11.48 -3.59
C ILE A 234 6.13 -10.82 -4.36
N ARG A 235 5.15 -10.30 -3.62
CA ARG A 235 3.97 -9.63 -4.16
C ARG A 235 4.03 -8.17 -3.79
N ASN A 236 3.67 -7.33 -4.74
CA ASN A 236 3.55 -5.91 -4.47
C ASN A 236 2.46 -5.62 -3.42
N GLY A 237 2.62 -4.53 -2.67
CA GLY A 237 1.64 -4.05 -1.69
C GLY A 237 1.83 -4.58 -0.25
N TYR A 238 2.61 -5.63 -0.03
CA TYR A 238 2.97 -6.05 1.34
C TYR A 238 4.04 -5.14 1.93
N PHE A 239 3.80 -4.62 3.13
CA PHE A 239 4.79 -3.82 3.85
C PHE A 239 5.96 -4.72 4.27
N HIS A 240 7.14 -4.44 3.74
CA HIS A 240 8.35 -5.22 4.01
C HIS A 240 9.60 -4.34 4.15
N LYS A 241 9.50 -3.03 3.90
CA LYS A 241 10.65 -2.12 3.97
C LYS A 241 10.25 -0.74 4.44
N PHE A 242 11.17 -0.07 5.10
CA PHE A 242 11.07 1.35 5.45
C PHE A 242 12.47 1.91 5.70
N SER A 243 12.62 3.23 5.57
CA SER A 243 13.87 3.91 5.89
C SER A 243 13.76 4.65 7.22
N ASP A 244 14.83 4.57 8.01
CA ASP A 244 14.93 5.21 9.32
C ASP A 244 16.40 5.38 9.73
N GLU A 245 16.76 6.54 10.28
CA GLU A 245 18.12 6.88 10.79
C GLU A 245 19.29 6.46 9.89
N GLY A 246 19.18 6.70 8.59
CA GLY A 246 20.28 6.41 7.66
C GLY A 246 20.39 4.94 7.24
N TYR A 247 19.38 4.13 7.54
CA TYR A 247 19.27 2.74 7.07
C TYR A 247 17.92 2.51 6.37
N THR A 248 17.90 1.58 5.43
CA THR A 248 16.68 0.92 4.98
C THR A 248 16.58 -0.43 5.69
N TYR A 249 15.52 -0.61 6.48
CA TYR A 249 15.19 -1.88 7.12
C TYR A 249 14.31 -2.72 6.19
N LEU A 250 14.55 -4.02 6.17
CA LEU A 250 13.90 -5.00 5.28
C LEU A 250 13.47 -6.22 6.10
N LEU A 251 12.21 -6.61 5.99
CA LEU A 251 11.67 -7.81 6.60
C LEU A 251 11.77 -8.99 5.62
N SER A 252 12.27 -10.13 6.08
CA SER A 252 12.20 -11.36 5.32
C SER A 252 10.82 -12.01 5.42
N LEU A 253 10.30 -12.53 4.30
CA LEU A 253 8.99 -13.18 4.24
C LEU A 253 9.11 -14.66 3.81
N PRO A 254 9.74 -15.53 4.62
CA PRO A 254 9.96 -16.95 4.31
C PRO A 254 8.68 -17.81 4.37
N MET A 255 7.60 -17.25 4.92
CA MET A 255 6.33 -17.92 5.13
C MET A 255 5.88 -18.72 3.88
N LYS A 256 5.33 -19.92 4.12
CA LYS A 256 4.85 -20.81 3.04
C LYS A 256 3.82 -20.10 2.14
N MET A 257 2.94 -19.35 2.79
CA MET A 257 1.96 -18.50 2.16
C MET A 257 2.57 -17.15 1.72
N LEU A 258 2.00 -16.50 0.69
CA LEU A 258 2.54 -15.31 0.00
C LEU A 258 3.76 -15.54 -0.90
N GLY A 259 4.17 -16.80 -1.06
CA GLY A 259 5.15 -17.21 -2.06
C GLY A 259 6.57 -17.43 -1.53
N GLY A 260 6.83 -17.14 -0.25
CA GLY A 260 8.15 -17.32 0.37
C GLY A 260 8.59 -18.78 0.34
N GLY A 261 7.68 -19.70 0.70
CA GLY A 261 7.86 -21.14 0.48
C GLY A 261 8.98 -21.79 1.30
N LYS A 262 9.46 -21.13 2.36
CA LYS A 262 10.66 -21.48 3.14
C LYS A 262 10.39 -21.48 4.65
N PRO A 263 9.39 -22.23 5.14
CA PRO A 263 9.00 -22.19 6.56
C PRO A 263 10.09 -22.66 7.54
N HIS A 264 11.19 -23.23 7.05
CA HIS A 264 12.37 -23.58 7.85
C HIS A 264 13.33 -22.40 8.09
N LEU A 265 13.18 -21.28 7.36
CA LEU A 265 13.97 -20.06 7.54
C LEU A 265 13.23 -19.06 8.42
N PRO A 266 13.91 -18.32 9.31
CA PRO A 266 13.25 -17.39 10.23
C PRO A 266 12.74 -16.13 9.52
N THR A 267 11.64 -15.56 10.01
CA THR A 267 11.33 -14.16 9.75
C THR A 267 12.26 -13.28 10.58
N ALA A 268 12.91 -12.31 9.93
CA ALA A 268 13.86 -11.41 10.56
C ALA A 268 13.91 -10.05 9.85
N PHE A 269 14.28 -9.02 10.60
CA PHE A 269 14.68 -7.75 10.02
C PHE A 269 16.17 -7.76 9.69
N PHE A 270 16.47 -7.27 8.50
CA PHE A 270 17.77 -6.91 7.98
C PHE A 270 17.82 -5.41 7.78
N ARG A 271 19.01 -4.86 7.54
CA ARG A 271 19.16 -3.46 7.16
C ARG A 271 20.29 -3.26 6.16
N ILE A 272 20.18 -2.18 5.40
CA ILE A 272 21.21 -1.70 4.49
C ILE A 272 21.43 -0.22 4.83
N LYS A 273 22.68 0.18 5.05
CA LYS A 273 23.02 1.57 5.33
C LYS A 273 22.85 2.41 4.06
N ASN A 274 22.39 3.65 4.18
CA ASN A 274 22.26 4.56 3.05
C ASN A 274 23.61 4.73 2.35
N GLY A 275 23.60 4.62 1.02
CA GLY A 275 24.80 4.63 0.16
C GLY A 275 25.51 3.28 0.04
N GLU A 276 25.20 2.30 0.89
CA GLU A 276 25.75 0.94 0.81
C GLU A 276 24.88 0.04 -0.08
N THR A 277 25.46 -1.09 -0.49
CA THR A 277 24.82 -2.03 -1.44
C THR A 277 24.79 -3.47 -0.93
N GLU A 278 25.27 -3.70 0.28
CA GLU A 278 25.28 -4.99 0.98
C GLU A 278 24.43 -4.92 2.25
N PHE A 279 23.89 -6.06 2.67
CA PHE A 279 23.29 -6.17 4.00
C PHE A 279 24.34 -5.90 5.09
N ASP A 280 23.92 -5.19 6.14
CA ASP A 280 24.75 -5.00 7.32
C ASP A 280 24.97 -6.35 8.02
N LYS A 281 26.20 -6.86 7.95
CA LYS A 281 26.59 -8.15 8.55
C LYS A 281 26.40 -8.17 10.06
N ASN A 282 26.48 -7.01 10.72
CA ASN A 282 26.38 -6.87 12.17
C ASN A 282 24.94 -6.70 12.67
N TYR A 283 23.94 -6.72 11.78
CA TYR A 283 22.54 -6.55 12.14
C TYR A 283 21.70 -7.74 11.65
N PHE A 284 20.95 -8.34 12.57
CA PHE A 284 20.01 -9.43 12.26
C PHE A 284 19.04 -9.60 13.43
N PHE A 285 17.83 -9.09 13.26
CA PHE A 285 16.79 -9.21 14.28
C PHE A 285 15.83 -10.34 13.94
N ASN A 286 16.08 -11.53 14.49
CA ASN A 286 15.24 -12.71 14.31
C ASN A 286 13.96 -12.63 15.16
N THR A 287 12.87 -12.17 14.56
CA THR A 287 11.57 -12.02 15.22
C THR A 287 10.90 -13.37 15.44
N SER A 288 11.03 -14.33 14.52
CA SER A 288 10.53 -15.70 14.71
C SER A 288 11.06 -16.33 15.99
N LYS A 289 12.37 -16.20 16.28
CA LYS A 289 12.98 -16.72 17.51
C LYS A 289 12.35 -16.13 18.77
N SER A 290 11.93 -14.86 18.71
CA SER A 290 11.31 -14.16 19.84
C SER A 290 9.82 -14.47 19.99
N LEU A 291 9.20 -15.05 18.95
CA LEU A 291 7.77 -15.34 18.85
C LEU A 291 7.53 -16.84 18.60
N ASN A 292 8.22 -17.70 19.35
CA ASN A 292 8.02 -19.16 19.35
C ASN A 292 8.16 -19.86 17.98
N GLY A 293 8.93 -19.29 17.07
CA GLY A 293 9.13 -19.82 15.72
C GLY A 293 8.04 -19.42 14.73
N ASP A 294 7.05 -18.63 15.14
CA ASP A 294 6.01 -18.13 14.24
C ASP A 294 6.61 -17.27 13.11
N HIS A 295 5.88 -17.13 12.01
CA HIS A 295 6.23 -16.22 10.92
C HIS A 295 5.41 -14.94 10.96
N GLN A 296 6.04 -13.85 10.54
CA GLN A 296 5.42 -12.54 10.56
C GLN A 296 5.34 -11.90 9.16
N LEU A 297 4.40 -10.98 9.04
CA LEU A 297 4.25 -10.03 7.95
C LEU A 297 4.41 -8.62 8.49
N GLY A 298 5.01 -7.74 7.71
CA GLY A 298 5.07 -6.33 8.05
C GLY A 298 3.72 -5.68 7.78
N VAL A 299 3.30 -4.78 8.68
CA VAL A 299 2.00 -4.11 8.60
C VAL A 299 2.17 -2.61 8.37
N ALA A 300 2.99 -1.95 9.20
CA ALA A 300 3.12 -0.50 9.17
C ALA A 300 4.39 0.00 9.87
N ASN A 301 4.89 1.15 9.41
CA ASN A 301 5.96 1.90 10.05
C ASN A 301 5.41 2.99 10.98
N LEU A 302 5.70 2.90 12.29
CA LEU A 302 5.30 3.90 13.29
C LEU A 302 6.31 5.06 13.43
N GLY A 303 7.50 4.91 12.83
CA GLY A 303 8.63 5.83 13.00
C GLY A 303 9.50 5.50 14.22
N ASN A 304 10.68 6.12 14.28
CA ASN A 304 11.65 5.94 15.38
C ASN A 304 11.98 4.47 15.68
N GLY A 305 12.27 3.68 14.64
CA GLY A 305 12.56 2.25 14.74
C GLY A 305 11.36 1.36 15.02
N LYS A 306 10.19 1.92 15.32
CA LYS A 306 9.01 1.12 15.69
C LYS A 306 8.21 0.74 14.47
N VAL A 307 7.84 -0.53 14.40
CA VAL A 307 6.94 -1.06 13.37
C VAL A 307 5.90 -1.99 13.98
N ILE A 308 4.78 -2.13 13.29
CA ILE A 308 3.79 -3.15 13.58
C ILE A 308 4.02 -4.33 12.64
N ILE A 309 4.04 -5.52 13.20
CA ILE A 309 4.05 -6.79 12.47
C ILE A 309 2.83 -7.62 12.85
N ALA A 310 2.28 -8.35 11.88
CA ALA A 310 1.27 -9.37 12.11
C ALA A 310 1.97 -10.73 12.23
N ASN A 311 1.60 -11.50 13.23
CA ASN A 311 2.17 -12.81 13.57
C ASN A 311 1.17 -13.91 13.29
N ALA A 312 1.53 -14.88 12.46
CA ALA A 312 0.74 -16.07 12.18
C ALA A 312 0.94 -17.08 13.32
N LYS A 313 0.18 -16.92 14.40
CA LYS A 313 0.37 -17.70 15.62
C LYS A 313 0.10 -19.18 15.41
N ASP A 314 1.07 -20.02 15.74
CA ASP A 314 0.92 -21.48 15.71
C ASP A 314 0.40 -21.99 14.35
N ALA A 315 0.87 -21.36 13.26
CA ALA A 315 0.39 -21.65 11.91
C ALA A 315 0.54 -23.14 11.53
N ALA A 316 1.53 -23.86 12.09
CA ALA A 316 1.72 -25.29 11.88
C ALA A 316 0.50 -26.13 12.33
N ASN A 317 -0.19 -25.70 13.39
CA ASN A 317 -1.40 -26.35 13.88
C ASN A 317 -2.67 -25.68 13.38
N MET A 318 -2.68 -24.35 13.19
CA MET A 318 -3.88 -23.62 12.78
C MET A 318 -4.21 -23.77 11.30
N VAL A 319 -3.21 -23.95 10.43
CA VAL A 319 -3.41 -24.10 8.99
C VAL A 319 -3.59 -25.57 8.63
N LYS A 320 -4.82 -25.96 8.28
CA LYS A 320 -5.17 -27.31 7.80
C LYS A 320 -5.39 -27.34 6.29
N THR A 321 -5.92 -26.25 5.76
CA THR A 321 -6.19 -26.01 4.35
C THR A 321 -5.51 -24.72 3.89
N LYS A 322 -5.50 -24.47 2.58
CA LYS A 322 -4.89 -23.26 2.03
C LYS A 322 -5.60 -21.99 2.51
N ASP A 323 -6.92 -22.04 2.66
CA ASP A 323 -7.75 -20.87 2.94
C ASP A 323 -7.65 -20.42 4.41
N ASP A 324 -7.19 -21.30 5.31
CA ASP A 324 -6.95 -20.97 6.73
C ASP A 324 -5.92 -19.84 6.91
N TRP A 325 -5.02 -19.63 5.95
CA TRP A 325 -4.12 -18.48 5.98
C TRP A 325 -4.85 -17.14 5.98
N TRP A 326 -6.07 -17.10 5.43
CA TRP A 326 -6.92 -15.93 5.41
C TRP A 326 -8.00 -15.99 6.50
N TYR A 327 -8.60 -17.17 6.72
CA TYR A 327 -9.83 -17.27 7.50
C TYR A 327 -9.71 -18.04 8.82
N ALA A 328 -8.53 -18.53 9.20
CA ALA A 328 -8.32 -19.02 10.56
C ALA A 328 -7.92 -17.87 11.50
N ALA A 329 -8.57 -17.86 12.66
CA ALA A 329 -8.35 -16.86 13.70
C ALA A 329 -7.02 -17.10 14.43
N MET A 330 -5.91 -16.75 13.78
CA MET A 330 -4.54 -16.97 14.27
C MET A 330 -3.69 -15.69 14.30
N TRP A 331 -4.15 -14.61 13.66
CA TRP A 331 -3.33 -13.42 13.49
C TRP A 331 -3.29 -12.60 14.78
N GLU A 332 -2.09 -12.32 15.26
CA GLU A 332 -1.81 -11.40 16.38
C GLU A 332 -0.94 -10.24 15.89
N TYR A 333 -1.06 -9.06 16.50
CA TYR A 333 -0.26 -7.90 16.10
C TYR A 333 0.73 -7.53 17.21
N TYR A 334 1.97 -7.22 16.82
CA TYR A 334 3.04 -6.86 17.73
C TYR A 334 3.67 -5.53 17.32
N VAL A 335 4.01 -4.72 18.32
CA VAL A 335 4.90 -3.57 18.15
C VAL A 335 6.31 -4.06 18.43
N VAL A 336 7.21 -3.79 17.50
CA VAL A 336 8.63 -4.16 17.62
C VAL A 336 9.50 -2.95 17.34
N ASP A 337 10.66 -2.89 17.98
CA ASP A 337 11.67 -1.88 17.73
C ASP A 337 12.87 -2.55 17.03
N VAL A 338 13.08 -2.16 15.78
CA VAL A 338 14.15 -2.72 14.96
C VAL A 338 15.52 -2.24 15.41
N ARG A 339 15.63 -1.07 16.05
CA ARG A 339 16.94 -0.53 16.47
C ARG A 339 17.47 -1.26 17.69
N SER A 340 16.61 -1.45 18.69
CA SER A 340 16.93 -2.22 19.90
C SER A 340 16.76 -3.73 19.74
N GLN A 341 16.19 -4.18 18.61
CA GLN A 341 15.93 -5.59 18.29
C GLN A 341 15.04 -6.25 19.35
N GLN A 342 13.95 -5.57 19.73
CA GLN A 342 13.03 -6.01 20.78
C GLN A 342 11.60 -6.16 20.27
N ILE A 343 10.91 -7.19 20.77
CA ILE A 343 9.45 -7.24 20.75
C ILE A 343 8.98 -6.38 21.93
N ILE A 344 8.35 -5.24 21.63
CA ILE A 344 7.95 -4.28 22.66
C ILE A 344 6.69 -4.76 23.37
N ARG A 345 5.66 -5.12 22.59
CA ARG A 345 4.40 -5.64 23.14
C ARG A 345 3.55 -6.31 22.06
N ARG A 346 2.63 -7.16 22.52
CA ARG A 346 1.45 -7.54 21.75
C ARG A 346 0.39 -6.43 21.84
N LEU A 347 -0.28 -6.13 20.73
CA LEU A 347 -1.51 -5.34 20.74
C LEU A 347 -2.65 -6.25 21.22
N ASP A 348 -3.45 -5.78 22.16
CA ASP A 348 -4.44 -6.60 22.86
C ASP A 348 -5.73 -6.76 22.03
N PHE A 349 -5.59 -7.47 20.92
CA PHE A 349 -6.68 -7.95 20.09
C PHE A 349 -6.96 -9.43 20.40
N PRO A 350 -8.19 -9.93 20.18
CA PRO A 350 -8.41 -11.37 20.04
C PRO A 350 -7.64 -11.89 18.81
N PRO A 351 -7.45 -13.22 18.67
CA PRO A 351 -6.93 -13.78 17.42
C PRO A 351 -7.82 -13.38 16.24
N LEU A 352 -7.21 -12.77 15.22
CA LEU A 352 -7.94 -12.12 14.13
C LEU A 352 -8.00 -13.00 12.89
N LEU A 353 -9.07 -12.81 12.11
CA LEU A 353 -9.13 -13.23 10.72
C LEU A 353 -8.29 -12.28 9.89
N ASN A 354 -7.54 -12.82 8.93
CA ASN A 354 -6.70 -12.07 8.01
C ASN A 354 -5.67 -11.15 8.69
N SER A 355 -4.68 -10.70 7.92
CA SER A 355 -3.78 -9.62 8.32
C SER A 355 -3.74 -8.58 7.20
N THR A 356 -4.34 -7.41 7.40
CA THR A 356 -4.25 -6.31 6.43
C THR A 356 -3.45 -5.15 6.97
N SER A 357 -2.95 -4.34 6.02
CA SER A 357 -2.08 -3.19 6.28
C SER A 357 -2.81 -2.11 7.06
N ALA A 358 -2.07 -1.51 7.99
CA ALA A 358 -2.50 -0.32 8.70
C ALA A 358 -2.06 0.92 7.94
N VAL A 359 -2.81 2.01 8.06
CA VAL A 359 -2.33 3.33 7.63
C VAL A 359 -1.73 4.05 8.83
N VAL A 360 -0.59 4.70 8.63
CA VAL A 360 0.02 5.54 9.67
C VAL A 360 -0.14 6.98 9.27
N ASP A 361 -0.65 7.78 10.20
CA ASP A 361 -0.77 9.23 10.07
C ASP A 361 -0.30 9.88 11.38
N ASN A 362 0.70 10.76 11.27
CA ASN A 362 1.32 11.44 12.41
C ASN A 362 1.81 10.52 13.55
N GLY A 363 2.27 9.31 13.22
CA GLY A 363 2.79 8.32 14.18
C GLY A 363 1.71 7.49 14.88
N VAL A 364 0.44 7.66 14.49
CA VAL A 364 -0.70 6.85 14.91
C VAL A 364 -1.03 5.86 13.81
N ALA A 365 -1.03 4.57 14.12
CA ALA A 365 -1.48 3.53 13.19
C ALA A 365 -2.99 3.33 13.33
N TYR A 366 -3.69 3.22 12.21
CA TYR A 366 -5.10 2.84 12.13
C TYR A 366 -5.20 1.46 11.48
N ILE A 367 -5.89 0.53 12.14
CA ILE A 367 -5.92 -0.90 11.80
C ILE A 367 -7.38 -1.32 11.72
N ALA A 368 -7.78 -1.91 10.60
CA ALA A 368 -9.06 -2.61 10.53
C ALA A 368 -8.91 -3.97 11.22
N VAL A 369 -9.75 -4.24 12.21
CA VAL A 369 -9.68 -5.45 13.04
C VAL A 369 -10.91 -6.30 12.78
N ASN A 370 -10.67 -7.46 12.14
CA ASN A 370 -11.70 -8.47 11.88
C ASN A 370 -11.64 -9.56 12.95
N ASP A 371 -12.33 -9.31 14.05
CA ASP A 371 -12.55 -10.27 15.12
C ASP A 371 -13.76 -11.15 14.75
N PRO A 372 -13.60 -12.48 14.60
CA PRO A 372 -14.68 -13.38 14.22
C PRO A 372 -15.82 -13.47 15.26
N LYS A 373 -15.62 -12.92 16.47
CA LYS A 373 -16.61 -12.89 17.55
C LYS A 373 -17.27 -11.52 17.71
N ALA A 374 -16.78 -10.50 17.01
CA ALA A 374 -17.35 -9.17 17.07
C ALA A 374 -18.61 -9.06 16.18
N ASP A 375 -19.46 -8.09 16.47
CA ASP A 375 -20.67 -7.80 15.69
C ASP A 375 -20.38 -7.09 14.36
N ALA A 376 -19.14 -6.62 14.18
CA ALA A 376 -18.66 -5.93 12.99
C ALA A 376 -17.14 -5.81 13.01
N ILE A 377 -16.58 -5.39 11.88
CA ILE A 377 -15.20 -4.94 11.80
C ILE A 377 -15.10 -3.55 12.44
N TYR A 378 -14.06 -3.32 13.24
CA TYR A 378 -13.80 -2.02 13.85
C TYR A 378 -12.45 -1.48 13.41
N ILE A 379 -12.38 -0.16 13.24
CA ILE A 379 -11.09 0.52 13.08
C ILE A 379 -10.53 0.81 14.47
N TRP A 380 -9.29 0.44 14.71
CA TRP A 380 -8.55 0.71 15.93
C TRP A 380 -7.40 1.65 15.65
N SER A 381 -7.11 2.55 16.58
CA SER A 381 -5.88 3.33 16.56
C SER A 381 -4.88 2.84 17.60
N TYR A 382 -3.60 2.84 17.22
CA TYR A 382 -2.48 2.66 18.12
C TYR A 382 -1.55 3.88 18.01
N ASP A 383 -1.40 4.60 19.13
CA ASP A 383 -0.45 5.71 19.25
C ASP A 383 0.82 5.22 19.95
N SER A 384 1.91 5.20 19.19
CA SER A 384 3.23 4.76 19.67
C SER A 384 3.89 5.68 20.68
N LYS A 385 3.44 6.94 20.81
CA LYS A 385 3.98 7.91 21.78
C LYS A 385 3.34 7.74 23.16
N THR A 386 2.04 7.46 23.19
CA THR A 386 1.27 7.30 24.43
C THR A 386 1.09 5.84 24.83
N ASP A 387 1.54 4.89 23.99
CA ASP A 387 1.31 3.46 24.09
C ASP A 387 -0.17 3.10 24.30
N LYS A 388 -1.06 3.81 23.59
CA LYS A 388 -2.50 3.67 23.75
C LYS A 388 -3.12 3.00 22.53
N LEU A 389 -3.84 1.91 22.78
CA LEU A 389 -4.70 1.22 21.82
C LEU A 389 -6.16 1.63 22.06
N THR A 390 -6.85 2.14 21.04
CA THR A 390 -8.21 2.67 21.16
C THR A 390 -9.11 2.11 20.08
N LYS A 391 -10.29 1.59 20.47
CA LYS A 391 -11.35 1.17 19.54
C LYS A 391 -12.06 2.39 18.97
N GLY A 392 -12.22 2.42 17.65
CA GLY A 392 -12.79 3.53 16.90
C GLY A 392 -14.05 3.16 16.14
N ALA A 393 -14.15 3.65 14.90
CA ALA A 393 -15.35 3.55 14.08
C ALA A 393 -15.77 2.10 13.81
N LYS A 394 -17.08 1.87 13.78
CA LYS A 394 -17.69 0.60 13.34
C LYS A 394 -17.78 0.59 11.82
N VAL A 395 -17.33 -0.49 11.17
CA VAL A 395 -17.54 -0.72 9.74
C VAL A 395 -18.73 -1.68 9.59
N ASP A 396 -19.88 -1.14 9.20
CA ASP A 396 -21.13 -1.88 9.11
C ASP A 396 -21.22 -2.69 7.82
N GLY A 397 -21.81 -3.89 7.91
CA GLY A 397 -22.05 -4.81 6.79
C GLY A 397 -20.82 -5.59 6.28
N GLY A 398 -19.67 -5.51 6.95
CA GLY A 398 -18.41 -6.10 6.49
C GLY A 398 -18.53 -7.61 6.26
N THR A 399 -17.85 -8.11 5.23
CA THR A 399 -17.72 -9.56 4.95
C THR A 399 -16.51 -10.14 5.69
N ASP A 400 -16.17 -11.40 5.42
CA ASP A 400 -14.96 -12.06 5.96
C ASP A 400 -13.64 -11.38 5.53
N ASP A 401 -13.68 -10.49 4.53
CA ASP A 401 -12.51 -9.75 4.07
C ASP A 401 -12.29 -8.49 4.90
N THR A 402 -11.10 -8.36 5.47
CA THR A 402 -10.74 -7.15 6.21
C THR A 402 -10.52 -5.98 5.24
N PRO A 403 -11.18 -4.83 5.44
CA PRO A 403 -10.97 -3.64 4.63
C PRO A 403 -9.51 -3.20 4.58
N VAL A 404 -9.10 -2.62 3.45
CA VAL A 404 -7.79 -1.98 3.32
C VAL A 404 -7.96 -0.48 3.46
N LEU A 405 -7.15 0.12 4.32
CA LEU A 405 -7.16 1.56 4.59
C LEU A 405 -6.13 2.26 3.70
N TYR A 406 -6.45 3.48 3.26
CA TYR A 406 -5.57 4.34 2.48
C TYR A 406 -5.50 5.72 3.10
N ASN A 407 -4.30 6.32 3.12
CA ASN A 407 -4.11 7.73 3.50
C ASN A 407 -4.09 8.59 2.23
N LEU A 408 -5.04 9.53 2.09
CA LEU A 408 -5.21 10.35 0.89
C LEU A 408 -4.42 11.66 0.92
N LYS A 409 -3.75 11.97 2.04
CA LYS A 409 -3.04 13.23 2.25
C LYS A 409 -1.76 13.35 1.41
#